data_AF-A0A947MUC7-F1
#
_entry.id   AF-A0A947MUC7-F1
#
_cell.length_a   1.000
_cell.length_b   1.000
_cell.length_c   1.000
_cell.angle_alpha   90.00
_cell.angle_beta   90.00
_cell.angle_gamma   90.00
#
_symmetry.space_group_name_H-M   'P 1'
#
loop_
_entity.id
_entity.type
_entity.pdbx_description
1 polymer ?
#
loop_
_entity_poly.entity_id
_entity_poly.type
_entity_poly.pdbx_seq_one_letter_code
_entity_poly.pdbx_strand_id
1 'polypeptide(L)'
;MCERPDKKKSLTLDRAKAIYRAAVDPKASDAEGDAWWGAVHVEMIQVLAARTLPEAAQIIAWWHYDWSMVGDSAKAAAQRIRAAARAAAH
;
A
#
# COMPACT_ATOMS: atom_id res chain seq x y z
N MET A 1 -5.25 -18.29 24.55
CA MET A 1 -6.10 -17.60 23.56
C MET A 1 -5.99 -18.35 22.25
N CYS A 2 -7.07 -18.98 21.81
CA CYS A 2 -7.15 -19.62 20.50
C CYS A 2 -7.29 -18.52 19.45
N GLU A 3 -6.36 -18.41 18.51
CA GLU A 3 -6.65 -17.74 17.24
C GLU A 3 -6.39 -18.73 16.10
N ARG A 4 -7.43 -18.93 15.30
CA ARG A 4 -7.62 -20.05 14.39
C ARG A 4 -6.65 -19.99 13.18
N PRO A 5 -6.23 -21.16 12.66
CA PRO A 5 -5.34 -21.24 11.50
C PRO A 5 -6.17 -21.20 10.20
N ASP A 6 -6.46 -20.00 9.68
CA ASP A 6 -6.98 -19.82 8.30
C ASP A 6 -6.93 -18.33 7.88
N LYS A 7 -5.75 -17.69 7.94
CA LYS A 7 -5.56 -16.36 7.32
C LYS A 7 -5.40 -16.56 5.80
N LYS A 8 -6.52 -16.57 5.07
CA LYS A 8 -6.52 -16.31 3.63
C LYS A 8 -5.89 -14.94 3.36
N LYS A 9 -4.57 -14.86 3.13
CA LYS A 9 -3.85 -13.83 2.33
C LYS A 9 -4.31 -12.36 2.52
N SER A 10 -4.83 -12.00 3.69
CA SER A 10 -5.21 -10.62 3.99
C SER A 10 -3.93 -9.87 4.36
N LEU A 11 -3.63 -8.80 3.63
CA LEU A 11 -2.54 -7.90 3.97
C LEU A 11 -2.73 -7.44 5.42
N THR A 12 -1.79 -7.73 6.32
CA THR A 12 -1.81 -7.20 7.69
C THR A 12 -1.36 -5.74 7.70
N LEU A 13 -1.78 -4.94 8.70
CA LEU A 13 -1.39 -3.53 8.83
C LEU A 13 0.14 -3.34 8.86
N ASP A 14 0.86 -4.16 9.62
CA ASP A 14 2.34 -4.13 9.68
C ASP A 14 2.97 -4.36 8.29
N ARG A 15 2.46 -5.36 7.56
CA ARG A 15 2.90 -5.64 6.19
C ARG A 15 2.57 -4.50 5.21
N ALA A 16 1.41 -3.86 5.38
CA ALA A 16 1.04 -2.68 4.61
C ALA A 16 2.03 -1.53 4.86
N LYS A 17 2.34 -1.24 6.13
CA LYS A 17 3.35 -0.25 6.53
C LYS A 17 4.71 -0.53 5.89
N ALA A 18 5.18 -1.78 5.96
CA ALA A 18 6.45 -2.18 5.36
C ALA A 18 6.48 -1.98 3.84
N ILE A 19 5.41 -2.37 3.13
CA ILE A 19 5.32 -2.18 1.67
C ILE A 19 5.23 -0.70 1.33
N TYR A 20 4.42 0.08 2.06
CA TYR A 20 4.30 1.53 1.85
C TYR A 20 5.67 2.21 1.98
N ARG A 21 6.41 1.90 3.05
CA ARG A 21 7.76 2.45 3.27
C ARG A 21 8.74 2.06 2.17
N ALA A 22 8.67 0.82 1.69
CA ALA A 22 9.55 0.35 0.61
C ALA A 22 9.18 0.94 -0.77
N ALA A 23 7.90 1.21 -1.01
CA ALA A 23 7.39 1.56 -2.33
C ALA A 23 7.13 3.05 -2.55
N VAL A 24 6.83 3.79 -1.48
CA VAL A 24 6.31 5.17 -1.56
C VAL A 24 7.16 6.12 -0.74
N ASP A 25 7.19 5.94 0.58
CA ASP A 25 7.97 6.84 1.46
C ASP A 25 8.71 6.08 2.57
N PRO A 26 10.03 5.87 2.42
CA PRO A 26 10.86 5.23 3.44
C PRO A 26 10.89 5.94 4.79
N LYS A 27 10.52 7.23 4.84
CA LYS A 27 10.52 8.04 6.07
C LYS A 27 9.19 8.01 6.82
N ALA A 28 8.13 7.44 6.23
CA ALA A 28 6.84 7.34 6.88
C ALA A 28 6.93 6.55 8.18
N SER A 29 6.54 7.17 9.29
CA SER A 29 6.68 6.63 10.64
C SER A 29 5.34 6.24 11.25
N ASP A 30 5.36 5.51 12.36
CA ASP A 30 4.12 5.21 13.10
C ASP A 30 3.49 6.44 13.77
N ALA A 31 4.16 7.61 13.74
CA ALA A 31 3.65 8.85 14.31
C ALA A 31 2.55 9.53 13.47
N GLU A 32 2.31 9.10 12.22
CA GLU A 32 1.20 9.58 11.38
C GLU A 32 -0.18 9.23 11.99
N GLY A 33 -0.23 8.28 12.92
CA GLY A 33 -1.41 7.89 13.66
C GLY A 33 -2.21 6.74 13.03
N ASP A 34 -2.98 6.05 13.88
CA ASP A 34 -3.69 4.83 13.49
C ASP A 34 -4.76 5.06 12.42
N ALA A 35 -5.42 6.22 12.44
CA ALA A 35 -6.43 6.57 11.44
C ALA A 35 -5.83 6.70 10.03
N TRP A 36 -4.66 7.35 9.94
CA TRP A 36 -3.94 7.50 8.67
C TRP A 36 -3.48 6.14 8.14
N TRP A 37 -2.83 5.34 9.00
CA TRP A 37 -2.39 4.00 8.63
C TRP A 37 -3.55 3.05 8.31
N GLY A 38 -4.71 3.21 8.94
CA GLY A 38 -5.93 2.48 8.64
C GLY A 38 -6.48 2.79 7.23
N ALA A 39 -6.49 4.08 6.85
CA ALA A 39 -6.87 4.49 5.49
C ALA A 39 -5.90 3.91 4.44
N VAL A 40 -4.59 4.12 4.64
CA VAL A 40 -3.54 3.57 3.77
C VAL A 40 -3.70 2.06 3.62
N HIS A 41 -3.96 1.34 4.71
CA HIS A 41 -4.14 -0.11 4.68
C HIS A 41 -5.32 -0.55 3.82
N VAL A 42 -6.47 0.12 3.95
CA VAL A 42 -7.66 -0.15 3.14
C VAL A 42 -7.38 0.07 1.65
N GLU A 43 -6.68 1.14 1.32
CA GLU A 43 -6.33 1.46 -0.07
C GLU A 43 -5.28 0.51 -0.64
N MET A 44 -4.29 0.10 0.15
CA MET A 44 -3.33 -0.90 -0.26
C MET A 44 -4.00 -2.24 -0.59
N ILE A 45 -5.00 -2.66 0.18
CA ILE A 45 -5.81 -3.84 -0.15
C ILE A 45 -6.46 -3.68 -1.53
N GLN A 46 -7.05 -2.50 -1.81
CA GLN A 46 -7.68 -2.21 -3.10
C GLN A 46 -6.66 -2.18 -4.25
N VAL A 47 -5.48 -1.58 -4.05
CA VAL A 47 -4.38 -1.54 -5.04
C VAL A 47 -3.92 -2.95 -5.42
N LEU A 48 -3.83 -3.84 -4.43
CA LEU A 48 -3.44 -5.24 -4.66
C LEU A 48 -4.55 -6.04 -5.35
N ALA A 49 -5.81 -5.76 -5.01
CA ALA A 49 -6.99 -6.41 -5.59
C ALA A 49 -7.36 -5.91 -7.00
N ALA A 50 -6.97 -4.69 -7.37
CA ALA A 50 -7.25 -4.09 -8.68
C ALA A 50 -6.80 -5.02 -9.82
N ARG A 51 -7.58 -5.16 -10.90
CA ARG A 51 -7.27 -6.11 -11.97
C ARG A 51 -6.14 -5.58 -12.84
N THR A 52 -6.11 -4.27 -13.05
CA THR A 52 -5.14 -3.61 -13.93
C THR A 52 -4.29 -2.59 -13.17
N LEU A 53 -3.15 -2.22 -13.76
CA LEU A 53 -2.29 -1.16 -13.19
C LEU A 53 -2.94 0.23 -13.23
N PRO A 54 -3.67 0.63 -14.29
CA PRO A 54 -4.42 1.90 -14.29
C PRO A 54 -5.50 1.97 -13.20
N GLU A 55 -6.23 0.88 -12.94
CA GLU A 55 -7.19 0.82 -11.81
C GLU A 55 -6.47 1.02 -10.47
N ALA A 56 -5.35 0.31 -10.27
CA ALA A 56 -4.52 0.45 -9.07
C ALA A 56 -4.00 1.89 -8.88
N ALA A 57 -3.61 2.55 -9.96
CA ALA A 57 -3.14 3.93 -9.93
C ALA A 57 -4.24 4.92 -9.53
N GLN A 58 -5.48 4.72 -9.99
CA GLN A 58 -6.60 5.59 -9.65
C GLN A 58 -6.94 5.59 -8.16
N ILE A 59 -6.78 4.43 -7.49
CA ILE A 59 -7.04 4.29 -6.06
C ILE A 59 -6.15 5.23 -5.24
N ILE A 60 -4.86 5.34 -5.60
CA ILE A 60 -3.89 6.16 -4.87
C ILE A 60 -3.64 7.52 -5.53
N ALA A 61 -4.34 7.85 -6.61
CA ALA A 61 -4.11 9.08 -7.35
C ALA A 61 -4.23 10.31 -6.46
N TRP A 62 -5.12 10.26 -5.46
CA TRP A 62 -5.38 11.35 -4.54
C TRP A 62 -4.35 11.48 -3.40
N TRP A 63 -3.45 10.51 -3.19
CA TRP A 63 -2.41 10.56 -2.15
C TRP A 63 -1.51 11.79 -2.29
N HIS A 64 -1.33 12.26 -3.52
CA HIS A 64 -0.72 13.54 -3.81
C HIS A 64 -1.65 14.33 -4.72
N TYR A 65 -1.83 15.61 -4.41
CA TYR A 65 -2.56 16.53 -5.29
C TYR A 65 -1.93 16.56 -6.70
N ASP A 66 -0.59 16.55 -6.75
CA ASP A 66 0.17 16.43 -7.97
C ASP A 66 1.39 15.53 -7.73
N TRP A 67 1.38 14.36 -8.37
CA TRP A 67 2.48 13.40 -8.29
C TRP A 67 3.78 13.91 -8.93
N SER A 68 3.70 14.83 -9.90
CA SER A 68 4.88 15.39 -10.53
C SER A 68 5.68 16.30 -9.59
N MET A 69 5.02 16.93 -8.61
CA MET A 69 5.68 17.74 -7.58
C MET A 69 6.59 16.91 -6.67
N VAL A 70 6.32 15.60 -6.54
CA VAL A 70 7.17 14.65 -5.81
C VAL A 70 8.06 13.82 -6.74
N GLY A 71 8.14 14.19 -8.02
CA GLY A 71 8.97 13.52 -9.02
C GLY A 71 8.52 12.08 -9.34
N ASP A 72 7.24 11.77 -9.13
CA ASP A 72 6.69 10.43 -9.26
C ASP A 72 5.35 10.41 -10.04
N SER A 73 4.70 9.26 -10.16
CA SER A 73 3.37 9.07 -10.71
C SER A 73 2.63 7.99 -9.93
N ALA A 74 1.31 8.15 -9.79
CA ALA A 74 0.45 7.15 -9.18
C ALA A 74 0.61 5.76 -9.82
N LYS A 75 0.87 5.71 -11.14
CA LYS A 75 1.10 4.46 -11.87
C LYS A 75 2.40 3.77 -11.47
N ALA A 76 3.49 4.53 -11.36
CA ALA A 76 4.78 3.98 -10.94
C ALA A 76 4.76 3.56 -9.47
N ALA A 77 4.11 4.34 -8.60
CA ALA A 77 3.91 3.99 -7.20
C ALA A 77 3.06 2.71 -7.05
N ALA A 78 1.94 2.60 -7.74
CA ALA A 78 1.11 1.40 -7.75
C ALA A 78 1.88 0.17 -8.24
N GLN A 79 2.73 0.33 -9.26
CA GLN A 79 3.59 -0.75 -9.74
C GLN A 79 4.58 -1.21 -8.68
N ARG A 80 5.25 -0.27 -7.99
CA ARG A 80 6.18 -0.56 -6.89
C ARG A 80 5.48 -1.26 -5.72
N ILE A 81 4.30 -0.79 -5.31
CA ILE A 81 3.51 -1.40 -4.25
C ILE A 81 3.20 -2.87 -4.58
N ARG A 82 2.75 -3.15 -5.80
CA ARG A 82 2.43 -4.52 -6.23
C ARG A 82 3.67 -5.41 -6.32
N ALA A 83 4.80 -4.86 -6.76
CA ALA A 83 6.07 -5.59 -6.81
C ALA A 83 6.58 -5.92 -5.40
N ALA A 84 6.60 -4.93 -4.50
CA ALA A 84 6.98 -5.10 -3.11
C ALA A 84 6.07 -6.10 -2.39
N ALA A 85 4.76 -6.06 -2.61
CA ALA A 85 3.81 -7.01 -2.06
C ALA A 85 4.05 -8.46 -2.53
N ARG A 86 4.48 -8.65 -3.78
CA ARG A 86 4.86 -9.98 -4.32
C ARG A 86 6.16 -10.48 -3.70
N ALA A 87 7.18 -9.63 -3.62
CA ALA A 87 8.44 -9.96 -2.95
C ALA A 87 8.22 -10.29 -1.47
N ALA A 88 7.21 -9.67 -0.87
CA ALA A 88 6.78 -9.89 0.50
C ALA A 88 5.94 -11.16 0.74
N ALA A 89 5.52 -11.87 -0.31
CA ALA A 89 4.73 -13.10 -0.18
C ALA A 89 5.58 -14.38 -0.26
N HIS A 90 6.89 -14.22 -0.49
CA HIS A 90 7.92 -15.25 -0.36
C HIS A 90 8.68 -15.04 0.96
#